data_AF-A0A1C2GTU2-F1
#
_entry.id   AF-A0A1C2GTU2-F1
#
_cell.length_a   1.000
_cell.length_b   1.000
_cell.length_c   1.000
_cell.angle_alpha   90.00
_cell.angle_beta   90.00
_cell.angle_gamma   90.00
#
_symmetry.space_group_name_H-M   'P 1'
#
loop_
_entity.id
_entity.type
_entity.pdbx_description
1 polymer ?
#
loop_
_entity_poly.entity_id
_entity_poly.type
_entity_poly.pdbx_seq_one_letter_code
_entity_poly.pdbx_strand_id
1 'polypeptide(L)'
;MADYKDKLGGLADKLKKDTPKTPIQEVHPIKQSAAVKEDEAQLNVWIPRALLKRMKSYGVEHDQSLKDISIDALKFFLDAKLKKST
;
A
#
# COMPACT_ATOMS: atom_id res chain seq x y z
N MET A 1 -65.11 -2.97 0.26
CA MET A 1 -64.12 -4.08 0.14
C MET A 1 -63.50 -4.18 -1.27
N ALA A 2 -63.76 -3.25 -2.20
CA ALA A 2 -63.09 -3.20 -3.50
C ALA A 2 -61.74 -2.46 -3.44
N ASP A 3 -61.67 -1.40 -2.64
CA ASP A 3 -60.54 -0.46 -2.56
C ASP A 3 -59.21 -1.05 -2.05
N TYR A 4 -59.25 -2.19 -1.35
CA TYR A 4 -58.05 -2.82 -0.82
C TYR A 4 -57.33 -3.70 -1.86
N LYS A 5 -58.11 -4.40 -2.71
CA LYS A 5 -57.58 -5.20 -3.81
C LYS A 5 -56.93 -4.32 -4.87
N ASP A 6 -57.53 -3.16 -5.16
CA ASP A 6 -56.98 -2.21 -6.13
C ASP A 6 -55.65 -1.57 -5.65
N LYS A 7 -55.53 -1.31 -4.34
CA LYS A 7 -54.27 -0.83 -3.74
C LYS A 7 -53.15 -1.88 -3.77
N LEU A 8 -53.49 -3.16 -3.60
CA LEU A 8 -52.53 -4.27 -3.70
C LEU A 8 -52.07 -4.52 -5.14
N GLY A 9 -52.98 -4.45 -6.11
CA GLY A 9 -52.66 -4.53 -7.53
C GLY A 9 -51.71 -3.39 -7.96
N GLY A 10 -52.03 -2.15 -7.57
CA GLY A 10 -51.20 -0.98 -7.87
C GLY A 10 -49.80 -1.02 -7.22
N LEU A 11 -49.65 -1.65 -6.06
CA LEU A 11 -48.37 -1.88 -5.41
C LEU A 11 -47.53 -2.95 -6.13
N ALA A 12 -48.16 -4.05 -6.54
CA ALA A 12 -47.49 -5.13 -7.27
C ALA A 12 -46.99 -4.66 -8.65
N ASP A 13 -47.75 -3.80 -9.32
CA ASP A 13 -47.34 -3.21 -10.60
C ASP A 13 -46.18 -2.21 -10.44
N LYS A 14 -46.16 -1.42 -9.36
CA LYS A 14 -45.04 -0.50 -9.07
C LYS A 14 -43.77 -1.27 -8.73
N LEU A 15 -43.86 -2.36 -7.95
CA LEU A 15 -42.71 -3.18 -7.57
C LEU A 15 -42.06 -3.90 -8.76
N LYS A 16 -42.85 -4.25 -9.78
CA LYS A 16 -42.36 -4.91 -11.00
C LYS A 16 -41.76 -3.93 -12.02
N LYS A 17 -42.21 -2.67 -12.02
CA LYS A 17 -41.81 -1.66 -13.02
C LYS A 17 -40.67 -0.77 -12.55
N ASP A 18 -40.57 -0.49 -11.25
CA ASP A 18 -39.46 0.29 -10.71
C ASP A 18 -38.31 -0.64 -10.28
N THR A 19 -37.26 -0.69 -11.10
CA THR A 19 -35.96 -1.22 -10.66
C THR A 19 -35.51 -0.42 -9.43
N PRO A 20 -35.19 -1.09 -8.30
CA PRO A 20 -34.76 -0.39 -7.09
C PRO A 20 -33.50 0.40 -7.41
N LYS A 21 -33.61 1.74 -7.38
CA LYS A 21 -32.47 2.64 -7.47
C LYS A 21 -31.68 2.53 -6.18
N THR A 22 -30.78 1.57 -6.11
CA THR A 22 -29.78 1.52 -5.05
C THR A 22 -28.93 2.79 -5.18
N PRO A 23 -28.76 3.59 -4.11
CA PRO A 23 -27.82 4.70 -4.12
C PRO A 23 -26.45 4.13 -4.47
N ILE A 24 -25.99 4.39 -5.70
CA ILE A 24 -24.70 3.88 -6.14
C ILE A 24 -23.65 4.71 -5.42
N GLN A 25 -22.93 4.08 -4.49
CA GLN A 25 -21.91 4.77 -3.73
C GLN A 25 -20.69 4.95 -4.62
N GLU A 26 -20.57 6.14 -5.22
CA GLU A 26 -19.38 6.53 -5.97
C GLU A 26 -18.19 6.63 -5.02
N VAL A 27 -17.31 5.63 -5.07
CA VAL A 27 -16.06 5.64 -4.30
C VAL A 27 -14.98 6.33 -5.11
N HIS A 28 -14.61 7.54 -4.70
CA HIS A 28 -13.40 8.17 -5.21
C HIS A 28 -12.18 7.57 -4.52
N PRO A 29 -11.13 7.21 -5.27
CA PRO A 29 -9.85 6.85 -4.66
C PRO A 29 -9.41 8.00 -3.78
N ILE A 30 -9.19 7.72 -2.50
CA ILE A 30 -8.55 8.66 -1.60
C ILE A 30 -7.18 8.89 -2.24
N LYS A 31 -6.95 10.08 -2.80
CA LYS A 31 -5.62 10.47 -3.27
C LYS A 31 -4.76 10.39 -2.03
N GLN A 32 -4.00 9.29 -1.92
CA GLN A 32 -2.93 9.19 -0.94
C GLN A 32 -2.07 10.39 -1.27
N SER A 33 -2.14 11.41 -0.41
CA SER A 33 -1.19 12.52 -0.41
C SER A 33 0.15 11.83 -0.52
N ALA A 34 0.80 11.98 -1.67
CA ALA A 34 2.09 11.39 -1.91
C ALA A 34 2.97 11.98 -0.82
N ALA A 35 3.15 11.21 0.27
CA ALA A 35 4.20 11.47 1.22
C ALA A 35 5.42 11.66 0.35
N VAL A 36 6.07 12.82 0.50
CA VAL A 36 7.29 13.17 -0.21
C VAL A 36 8.29 12.09 0.15
N LYS A 37 8.25 10.99 -0.60
CA LYS A 37 9.26 9.96 -0.57
C LYS A 37 10.48 10.69 -1.09
N GLU A 38 11.54 10.72 -0.30
CA GLU A 38 12.82 11.21 -0.77
C GLU A 38 13.15 10.53 -2.10
N ASP A 39 13.95 11.19 -2.95
CA ASP A 39 14.38 10.65 -4.25
C ASP A 39 15.17 9.34 -4.05
N GLU A 40 14.46 8.22 -3.92
CA GLU A 40 15.02 6.89 -3.79
C GLU A 40 15.54 6.44 -5.17
N ALA A 41 16.86 6.28 -5.28
CA ALA A 41 17.48 5.66 -6.45
C ALA A 41 17.59 4.13 -6.27
N GLN A 42 17.32 3.37 -7.34
CA GLN A 42 17.50 1.92 -7.32
C GLN A 42 18.98 1.54 -7.43
N LEU A 43 19.47 0.79 -6.45
CA LEU A 43 20.83 0.21 -6.46
C LEU A 43 20.75 -1.29 -6.79
N ASN A 44 21.27 -1.68 -7.96
CA ASN A 44 21.37 -3.09 -8.38
C ASN A 44 22.82 -3.57 -8.24
N VAL A 45 23.09 -4.41 -7.25
CA VAL A 45 24.45 -4.94 -6.99
C VAL A 45 24.40 -6.46 -6.82
N TRP A 46 25.35 -7.14 -7.45
CA TRP A 46 25.58 -8.57 -7.23
C TRP A 46 26.42 -8.75 -5.98
N ILE A 47 25.88 -9.46 -4.98
CA ILE A 47 26.57 -9.75 -3.72
C ILE A 47 26.70 -11.26 -3.48
N PRO A 48 27.75 -11.72 -2.78
CA PRO A 48 27.89 -13.12 -2.42
C PRO A 48 26.70 -13.63 -1.61
N ARG A 49 26.22 -14.84 -1.93
CA ARG A 49 25.05 -15.45 -1.26
C ARG A 49 25.24 -15.58 0.25
N ALA A 50 26.47 -15.85 0.71
CA ALA A 50 26.79 -15.95 2.13
C ALA A 50 26.58 -14.62 2.86
N LEU A 51 26.94 -13.49 2.22
CA LEU A 51 26.77 -12.16 2.79
C LEU A 51 25.29 -11.79 2.90
N LEU A 52 24.51 -12.06 1.85
CA LEU A 52 23.07 -11.83 1.86
C LEU A 52 22.36 -12.62 2.98
N LYS A 53 22.78 -13.87 3.24
CA LYS A 53 22.24 -14.67 4.35
C LYS A 53 22.50 -14.02 5.71
N ARG A 54 23.76 -13.60 5.96
CA ARG A 54 24.12 -12.93 7.21
C ARG A 54 23.36 -11.63 7.42
N MET A 55 23.21 -10.84 6.36
CA MET A 55 22.48 -9.56 6.41
C MET A 55 21.01 -9.78 6.74
N LYS A 56 20.39 -10.83 6.18
CA LYS A 56 19.01 -11.21 6.53
C LYS A 56 18.88 -11.69 7.97
N SER A 57 19.80 -12.54 8.45
CA SER A 57 19.81 -12.99 9.85
C SER A 57 19.89 -11.80 10.81
N TYR A 58 20.80 -10.86 10.54
CA TYR A 58 20.96 -9.64 11.33
C TYR A 58 19.68 -8.79 11.34
N GLY A 59 19.05 -8.59 10.18
CA GLY A 59 17.80 -7.84 10.08
C GLY A 59 16.63 -8.47 10.84
N VAL A 60 16.58 -9.81 10.93
CA VAL A 60 15.58 -10.52 11.75
C VAL A 60 15.86 -10.35 13.24
N GLU A 61 17.13 -10.36 13.66
CA GLU A 61 17.51 -10.21 15.07
C GLU A 61 17.27 -8.79 15.61
N HIS A 62 17.36 -7.78 14.76
CA HIS A 62 17.32 -6.36 15.16
C HIS A 62 16.07 -5.62 14.67
N ASP A 63 15.10 -6.34 14.10
CA ASP A 63 13.88 -5.77 13.48
C ASP A 63 14.18 -4.63 12.49
N GLN A 64 15.24 -4.79 11.68
CA GLN A 64 15.68 -3.80 10.70
C GLN A 64 15.43 -4.26 9.27
N SER A 65 15.02 -3.32 8.41
CA SER A 65 14.85 -3.63 7.00
C SER A 65 16.19 -3.81 6.29
N LEU A 66 16.19 -4.65 5.25
CA LEU A 66 17.38 -4.89 4.43
C LEU A 66 17.89 -3.60 3.77
N LYS A 67 16.98 -2.66 3.48
CA LYS A 67 17.31 -1.35 2.92
C LYS A 67 18.06 -0.51 3.95
N ASP A 68 17.57 -0.42 5.18
CA ASP A 68 18.17 0.41 6.23
C ASP A 68 19.58 -0.06 6.56
N ILE A 69 19.77 -1.37 6.72
CA ILE A 69 21.08 -1.98 6.95
C ILE A 69 22.06 -1.64 5.81
N SER A 70 21.57 -1.66 4.57
CA SER A 70 22.38 -1.32 3.40
C SER A 70 22.77 0.15 3.38
N ILE A 71 21.84 1.04 3.73
CA ILE A 71 22.07 2.49 3.81
C ILE A 71 23.10 2.80 4.90
N ASP A 72 22.96 2.21 6.08
CA ASP A 72 23.86 2.44 7.22
C ASP A 72 25.28 1.95 6.92
N ALA A 73 25.42 0.77 6.29
CA ALA A 73 26.71 0.24 5.88
C ALA A 73 27.39 1.15 4.84
N LEU A 74 26.64 1.68 3.88
CA LEU A 74 27.15 2.59 2.85
C LEU A 74 27.57 3.95 3.45
N LYS A 75 26.75 4.54 4.33
CA LYS A 75 27.08 5.78 5.05
C LYS A 75 28.35 5.61 5.87
N PHE A 76 28.40 4.55 6.69
CA PHE A 76 29.57 4.26 7.52
C PHE A 76 30.85 4.07 6.69
N PHE A 77 30.76 3.38 5.55
CA PHE A 77 31.90 3.20 4.65
C PHE A 77 32.40 4.52 4.07
N LEU A 78 31.50 5.40 3.62
CA LEU A 78 31.84 6.71 3.06
C LEU A 78 32.46 7.61 4.12
N ASP A 79 31.86 7.70 5.31
CA ASP A 79 32.34 8.51 6.42
C ASP A 79 33.73 8.05 6.90
N ALA A 80 33.92 6.72 7.02
CA ALA A 80 35.19 6.13 7.41
C ALA A 80 36.31 6.38 6.38
N LYS A 81 35.96 6.51 5.09
CA LYS A 81 36.92 6.84 4.03
C LYS A 81 37.22 8.33 3.96
N LEU A 82 36.21 9.19 4.15
CA LEU A 82 36.40 10.65 4.20
C LEU A 82 37.35 11.03 5.35
N LYS A 83 37.14 10.44 6.53
CA LYS A 83 37.95 10.72 7.73
C LYS A 83 39.41 10.29 7.61
N LYS A 84 39.74 9.39 6.68
CA LYS A 84 41.12 8.93 6.41
C LYS A 84 41.83 9.76 5.33
N SER A 85 41.11 10.64 4.64
CA SER A 85 41.63 11.46 3.54
C SER A 85 42.05 12.87 3.99
N THR A 86 41.91 13.20 5.27
CA THR A 86 42.29 14.47 5.91
C THR A 86 43.36 14.20 6.94
#